data_AF-A0A235IP82-F1
#
_entry.id   AF-A0A235IP82-F1
#
_cell.length_a   1.000
_cell.length_b   1.000
_cell.length_c   1.000
_cell.angle_alpha   90.00
_cell.angle_beta   90.00
_cell.angle_gamma   90.00
#
_symmetry.space_group_name_H-M   'P 1'
#
loop_
_entity.id
_entity.type
_entity.pdbx_description
1 polymer ?
#
loop_
_entity_poly.entity_id
_entity_poly.type
_entity_poly.pdbx_seq_one_letter_code
_entity_poly.pdbx_strand_id
1 'polypeptide(L)'
;MVAVLKGQESVGRSVMPEAFASFDIRNFQDQLEPSKAKDKFICPVCGGNDLSIVPETGKYQCFNGCECKHVREAIKPWAEVVAERAGANYTPSLNRLAAKPKRILPKSAPIPDGELGLVMLTDTATDIPQPKELTSRPPKGLPGSATETIYPYSESQWIVRYQWSDASKEKGYEKTFRQWHRLPDGTPEMRKGDKPWGAYRIDEALACAKSVVGTPALLQHEGEGCVEVGRANGLCGFTFQGSGWDKKTITSEYQRAFDSGVGIIVFLHDPDDTGLKKLQTCSECAAEVGIAFIGISPNSICPDLPYKSSDIKEILGQMEIPEFIRRLEQEIHAAVAERKQAERSQQAESETIEKEVTDLSNSKIDIDPADPEAFYLPVCTAMNLPYSNCVTSGTFDGWAYRKVFPQTEWMVVNSSFYKWSQENLVWQHQDDNKAYKLLADAGESAYKLSYTKTFGWRITKPYETNAHKESAFKYCRSRLEPAEPLPTNTHLLGFKNCVVDLRTGEQMPHRQDFYLTNIIPHDYEANKPCPEVFLKFLNESFGSELVEVIRAFTSMFLDPTAPYGRFPHLIGLSGGGKGTLG
;
A
#
# COMPACT_ATOMS: atom_id res chain seq x y z
N MET A 1 -11.89 -57.21 -48.90
CA MET A 1 -11.24 -56.65 -47.70
C MET A 1 -11.12 -55.15 -47.91
N VAL A 2 -12.06 -54.41 -47.32
CA VAL A 2 -12.11 -52.95 -47.35
C VAL A 2 -11.64 -52.50 -45.97
N ALA A 3 -10.54 -51.76 -45.92
CA ALA A 3 -10.12 -51.01 -44.73
C ALA A 3 -9.72 -49.62 -45.20
N VAL A 4 -10.73 -48.75 -45.29
CA VAL A 4 -10.58 -47.31 -45.49
C VAL A 4 -10.46 -46.70 -44.10
N LEU A 5 -9.24 -46.31 -43.71
CA LEU A 5 -9.03 -45.47 -42.54
C LEU A 5 -9.39 -44.03 -42.92
N LYS A 6 -10.49 -43.54 -42.34
CA LYS A 6 -10.90 -42.13 -42.38
C LYS A 6 -10.02 -41.34 -41.41
N GLY A 7 -9.10 -40.54 -41.94
CA GLY A 7 -8.51 -39.41 -41.22
C GLY A 7 -9.32 -38.15 -41.54
N GLN A 8 -10.05 -37.63 -40.55
CA GLN A 8 -10.66 -36.30 -40.62
C GLN A 8 -9.58 -35.25 -40.38
N GLU A 9 -9.21 -34.50 -41.41
CA GLU A 9 -8.68 -33.15 -41.22
C GLU A 9 -9.83 -32.28 -40.72
N SER A 10 -9.82 -31.94 -39.43
CA SER A 10 -10.59 -30.82 -38.91
C SER A 10 -9.70 -29.59 -38.93
N VAL A 11 -9.94 -28.72 -39.91
CA VAL A 11 -9.51 -27.32 -39.86
C VAL A 11 -10.17 -26.73 -38.62
N GLY A 12 -9.37 -26.51 -37.58
CA GLY A 12 -9.77 -25.79 -36.39
C GLY A 12 -10.07 -24.33 -36.75
N ARG A 13 -11.30 -24.09 -37.22
CA ARG A 13 -11.93 -22.77 -37.27
C ARG A 13 -11.86 -22.22 -35.84
N SER A 14 -11.05 -21.19 -35.63
CA SER A 14 -11.14 -20.34 -34.44
C SER A 14 -12.57 -19.81 -34.40
N VAL A 15 -13.36 -20.35 -33.48
CA VAL A 15 -14.67 -19.81 -33.13
C VAL A 15 -14.37 -18.53 -32.36
N MET A 16 -14.46 -17.38 -33.04
CA MET A 16 -14.62 -16.11 -32.35
C MET A 16 -15.91 -16.21 -31.53
N PRO A 17 -15.87 -16.04 -30.19
CA PRO A 17 -17.11 -16.00 -29.41
C PRO A 17 -17.94 -14.79 -29.83
N GLU A 18 -19.19 -15.07 -30.16
CA GLU A 18 -20.21 -14.09 -30.48
C GLU A 18 -20.39 -13.07 -29.33
N ALA A 19 -20.51 -11.79 -29.72
CA ALA A 19 -21.30 -10.72 -29.12
C ALA A 19 -21.20 -10.49 -27.59
N PHE A 20 -20.35 -9.55 -27.18
CA PHE A 20 -20.40 -8.90 -25.87
C PHE A 20 -21.69 -8.08 -25.68
N ALA A 21 -22.76 -8.68 -25.14
CA ALA A 21 -23.96 -7.92 -24.77
C ALA A 21 -23.78 -7.10 -23.47
N SER A 22 -22.94 -7.55 -22.53
CA SER A 22 -22.67 -6.88 -21.24
C SER A 22 -21.27 -7.20 -20.72
N PHE A 23 -20.68 -6.29 -19.91
CA PHE A 23 -19.41 -6.56 -19.23
C PHE A 23 -19.57 -7.72 -18.23
N ASP A 24 -18.76 -8.76 -18.38
CA ASP A 24 -18.68 -9.89 -17.45
C ASP A 24 -17.24 -10.02 -16.95
N ILE A 25 -17.05 -9.84 -15.65
CA ILE A 25 -15.73 -9.86 -15.00
C ILE A 25 -15.04 -11.22 -15.13
N ARG A 26 -15.80 -12.31 -15.36
CA ARG A 26 -15.25 -13.67 -15.48
C ARG A 26 -14.32 -13.83 -16.69
N ASN A 27 -14.51 -13.00 -17.71
CA ASN A 27 -13.65 -12.98 -18.90
C ASN A 27 -12.30 -12.30 -18.66
N PHE A 28 -12.07 -11.76 -17.47
CA PHE A 28 -10.86 -11.01 -17.11
C PHE A 28 -10.22 -11.52 -15.81
N GLN A 29 -10.57 -12.74 -15.37
CA GLN A 29 -9.99 -13.31 -14.15
C GLN A 29 -8.48 -13.55 -14.28
N ASP A 30 -7.99 -13.77 -15.49
CA ASP A 30 -6.57 -13.87 -15.83
C ASP A 30 -5.78 -12.58 -15.59
N GLN A 31 -6.47 -11.42 -15.59
CA GLN A 31 -5.88 -10.11 -15.29
C GLN A 31 -5.95 -9.74 -13.81
N LEU A 32 -6.60 -10.57 -12.98
CA LEU A 32 -6.79 -10.33 -11.56
C LEU A 32 -5.85 -11.19 -10.73
N GLU A 33 -5.09 -10.55 -9.85
CA GLU A 33 -4.20 -11.26 -8.94
C GLU A 33 -5.01 -11.93 -7.81
N PRO A 34 -4.84 -13.24 -7.56
CA PRO A 34 -5.45 -13.91 -6.41
C PRO A 34 -4.89 -13.36 -5.11
N SER A 35 -5.76 -13.12 -4.12
CA SER A 35 -5.33 -12.71 -2.79
C SER A 35 -4.95 -13.92 -1.91
N LYS A 36 -4.38 -13.65 -0.73
CA LYS A 36 -4.15 -14.68 0.30
C LYS A 36 -5.43 -15.25 0.92
N ALA A 37 -6.57 -14.58 0.75
CA ALA A 37 -7.87 -15.05 1.21
C ALA A 37 -8.53 -15.93 0.13
N LYS A 38 -9.16 -17.03 0.56
CA LYS A 38 -9.79 -18.01 -0.34
C LYS A 38 -10.90 -17.35 -1.18
N ASP A 39 -10.89 -17.58 -2.49
CA ASP A 39 -11.87 -17.07 -3.46
C ASP A 39 -11.98 -15.53 -3.51
N LYS A 40 -10.86 -14.85 -3.23
CA LYS A 40 -10.74 -13.39 -3.27
C LYS A 40 -9.57 -12.95 -4.15
N PHE A 41 -9.73 -11.83 -4.82
CA PHE A 41 -8.73 -11.19 -5.66
C PHE A 41 -8.26 -9.86 -5.06
N ILE A 42 -7.09 -9.40 -5.50
CA ILE A 42 -6.65 -8.03 -5.27
C ILE A 42 -7.50 -7.10 -6.13
N CYS A 43 -8.09 -6.08 -5.51
CA CYS A 43 -8.91 -5.10 -6.22
C CYS A 43 -8.03 -4.16 -7.05
N PRO A 44 -8.22 -4.06 -8.38
CA PRO A 44 -7.40 -3.21 -9.23
C PRO A 44 -7.60 -1.71 -9.00
N VAL A 45 -8.63 -1.32 -8.23
CA VAL A 45 -8.94 0.09 -7.92
C VAL A 45 -8.24 0.56 -6.66
N CYS A 46 -8.29 -0.22 -5.58
CA CYS A 46 -7.74 0.19 -4.28
C CYS A 46 -6.52 -0.60 -3.82
N GLY A 47 -6.11 -1.64 -4.56
CA GLY A 47 -5.04 -2.57 -4.15
C GLY A 47 -5.40 -3.44 -2.93
N GLY A 48 -6.63 -3.32 -2.40
CA GLY A 48 -7.09 -4.09 -1.26
C GLY A 48 -7.38 -5.54 -1.64
N ASN A 49 -7.17 -6.46 -0.70
CA ASN A 49 -7.16 -7.92 -0.93
C ASN A 49 -8.54 -8.60 -0.83
N ASP A 50 -9.63 -7.83 -0.93
CA ASP A 50 -10.99 -8.31 -0.66
C ASP A 50 -11.96 -7.99 -1.81
N LEU A 51 -11.59 -8.39 -3.03
CA LEU A 51 -12.48 -8.41 -4.19
C LEU A 51 -13.05 -9.82 -4.38
N SER A 52 -14.37 -9.99 -4.21
CA SER A 52 -15.06 -11.24 -4.54
C SER A 52 -15.64 -11.23 -5.93
N ILE A 53 -15.61 -12.39 -6.58
CA ILE A 53 -16.33 -12.67 -7.81
C ILE A 53 -17.17 -13.92 -7.57
N VAL A 54 -18.47 -13.87 -7.87
CA VAL A 54 -19.39 -15.00 -7.81
C VAL A 54 -19.27 -15.79 -9.12
N PRO A 55 -18.70 -17.00 -9.14
CA PRO A 55 -18.39 -17.73 -10.38
C PRO A 55 -19.62 -17.99 -11.26
N GLU A 56 -20.78 -18.24 -10.65
CA GLU A 56 -22.01 -18.63 -11.34
C GLU A 56 -22.65 -17.44 -12.06
N THR A 57 -22.57 -16.24 -11.48
CA THR A 57 -23.32 -15.05 -11.94
C THR A 57 -22.44 -13.95 -12.53
N GLY A 58 -21.12 -13.99 -12.31
CA GLY A 58 -20.20 -12.91 -12.67
C GLY A 58 -20.41 -11.63 -11.86
N LYS A 59 -21.23 -11.65 -10.80
CA LYS A 59 -21.36 -10.52 -9.86
C LYS A 59 -20.08 -10.41 -9.05
N TYR A 60 -19.63 -9.18 -8.83
CA TYR A 60 -18.41 -8.92 -8.08
C TYR A 60 -18.57 -7.72 -7.17
N GLN A 61 -17.85 -7.73 -6.05
CA GLN A 61 -17.88 -6.65 -5.07
C GLN A 61 -16.52 -6.54 -4.38
N CYS A 62 -16.03 -5.31 -4.26
CA CYS A 62 -14.90 -4.99 -3.42
C CYS A 62 -15.39 -4.58 -2.03
N PHE A 63 -14.97 -5.31 -1.00
CA PHE A 63 -15.33 -5.02 0.39
C PHE A 63 -14.46 -3.93 1.03
N ASN A 64 -13.44 -3.45 0.32
CA ASN A 64 -12.64 -2.28 0.70
C ASN A 64 -13.24 -0.94 0.24
N GLY A 65 -14.53 -0.91 -0.15
CA GLY A 65 -15.28 0.32 -0.42
C GLY A 65 -15.26 0.83 -1.87
N CYS A 66 -14.82 0.02 -2.84
CA CYS A 66 -14.87 0.40 -4.26
C CYS A 66 -16.22 0.04 -4.90
N GLU A 67 -16.78 0.96 -5.68
CA GLU A 67 -17.96 0.68 -6.50
C GLU A 67 -17.61 -0.26 -7.67
N CYS A 68 -18.52 -1.18 -8.01
CA CYS A 68 -18.33 -2.14 -9.11
C CYS A 68 -17.99 -1.45 -10.43
N LYS A 69 -18.59 -0.28 -10.71
CA LYS A 69 -18.31 0.49 -11.93
C LYS A 69 -16.84 0.88 -12.05
N HIS A 70 -16.17 1.21 -10.94
CA HIS A 70 -14.75 1.57 -10.94
C HIS A 70 -13.85 0.35 -11.13
N VAL A 71 -14.24 -0.79 -10.56
CA VAL A 71 -13.50 -2.06 -10.75
C VAL A 71 -13.57 -2.49 -12.21
N ARG A 72 -14.74 -2.40 -12.85
CA ARG A 72 -14.86 -2.59 -14.31
C ARG A 72 -13.98 -1.62 -15.09
N GLU A 73 -14.04 -0.33 -14.81
CA GLU A 73 -13.24 0.68 -15.53
C GLU A 73 -11.73 0.47 -15.35
N ALA A 74 -11.29 -0.09 -14.22
CA ALA A 74 -9.89 -0.42 -13.98
C ALA A 74 -9.43 -1.70 -14.71
N ILE A 75 -10.32 -2.65 -14.93
CA ILE A 75 -10.02 -3.90 -15.66
C ILE A 75 -10.07 -3.67 -17.18
N LYS A 76 -11.18 -3.10 -17.67
CA LYS A 76 -11.34 -2.74 -19.07
C LYS A 76 -12.21 -1.48 -19.18
N PRO A 77 -11.61 -0.31 -19.49
CA PRO A 77 -12.35 0.93 -19.61
C PRO A 77 -13.55 0.79 -20.56
N TRP A 78 -14.73 1.27 -20.18
CA TRP A 78 -15.91 1.10 -21.02
C TRP A 78 -15.81 1.86 -22.34
N ALA A 79 -15.09 2.98 -22.32
CA ALA A 79 -14.79 3.75 -23.52
C ALA A 79 -13.96 2.93 -24.54
N GLU A 80 -13.06 2.07 -24.06
CA GLU A 80 -12.29 1.14 -24.90
C GLU A 80 -13.21 0.05 -25.47
N VAL A 81 -14.08 -0.53 -24.64
CA VAL A 81 -15.09 -1.51 -25.10
C VAL A 81 -16.04 -0.91 -26.13
N VAL A 82 -16.45 0.35 -25.96
CA VAL A 82 -17.31 1.06 -26.92
C VAL A 82 -16.55 1.44 -28.19
N ALA A 83 -15.28 1.83 -28.09
CA ALA A 83 -14.43 2.13 -29.24
C ALA A 83 -14.13 0.87 -30.08
N GLU A 84 -13.82 -0.26 -29.44
CA GLU A 84 -13.67 -1.57 -30.11
C GLU A 84 -14.98 -1.98 -30.82
N ARG A 85 -16.14 -1.80 -30.18
CA ARG A 85 -17.46 -2.05 -30.80
C ARG A 85 -17.74 -1.15 -32.00
N ALA A 86 -17.17 0.06 -32.03
CA ALA A 86 -17.30 1.01 -33.11
C ALA A 86 -16.18 0.91 -34.16
N GLY A 87 -15.20 0.00 -33.99
CA GLY A 87 -14.05 -0.14 -34.87
C GLY A 87 -13.08 1.06 -34.84
N ALA A 88 -13.04 1.82 -33.75
CA ALA A 88 -12.21 3.02 -33.60
C ALA A 88 -11.03 2.80 -32.64
N ASN A 89 -9.88 3.42 -32.94
CA ASN A 89 -8.70 3.40 -32.06
C ASN A 89 -8.91 4.28 -30.82
N TYR A 90 -8.81 3.68 -29.63
CA TYR A 90 -8.92 4.39 -28.35
C TYR A 90 -7.59 5.07 -27.97
N THR A 91 -7.64 6.37 -27.71
CA THR A 91 -6.52 7.17 -27.16
C THR A 91 -6.90 7.69 -25.77
N PRO A 92 -6.19 7.30 -24.68
CA PRO A 92 -6.51 7.77 -23.34
C PRO A 92 -6.27 9.27 -23.20
N SER A 93 -7.29 10.02 -22.75
CA SER A 93 -7.16 11.44 -22.40
C SER A 93 -6.33 11.62 -21.13
N LEU A 94 -5.22 12.36 -21.23
CA LEU A 94 -4.29 12.73 -20.15
C LEU A 94 -4.92 13.50 -18.98
N ASN A 95 -6.17 13.97 -19.10
CA ASN A 95 -6.84 14.81 -18.10
C ASN A 95 -7.78 14.05 -17.12
N ARG A 96 -7.78 12.71 -17.10
CA ARG A 96 -8.66 11.92 -16.20
C ARG A 96 -7.96 11.22 -15.03
N LEU A 97 -6.64 11.28 -14.91
CA LEU A 97 -5.87 10.76 -13.76
C LEU A 97 -5.60 11.84 -12.70
N ALA A 98 -6.52 12.78 -12.51
CA ALA A 98 -6.57 13.49 -11.23
C ALA A 98 -6.94 12.44 -10.17
N ALA A 99 -5.90 11.82 -9.57
CA ALA A 99 -6.05 10.98 -8.41
C ALA A 99 -6.93 11.75 -7.43
N LYS A 100 -8.08 11.18 -7.06
CA LYS A 100 -8.86 11.72 -5.94
C LYS A 100 -7.88 11.89 -4.78
N PRO A 101 -7.84 13.07 -4.12
CA PRO A 101 -6.92 13.31 -3.02
C PRO A 101 -7.04 12.12 -2.05
N LYS A 102 -5.90 11.48 -1.74
CA LYS A 102 -5.85 10.45 -0.71
C LYS A 102 -6.55 10.99 0.52
N ARG A 103 -7.45 10.20 1.12
CA ARG A 103 -8.18 10.53 2.35
C ARG A 103 -7.14 11.04 3.36
N ILE A 104 -7.12 12.35 3.58
CA ILE A 104 -6.39 12.96 4.67
C ILE A 104 -7.01 12.31 5.91
N LEU A 105 -6.24 11.54 6.66
CA LEU A 105 -6.71 11.05 7.95
C LEU A 105 -7.16 12.28 8.74
N PRO A 106 -8.44 12.35 9.15
CA PRO A 106 -8.93 13.50 9.88
C PRO A 106 -8.04 13.67 11.12
N LYS A 107 -7.58 14.89 11.37
CA LYS A 107 -6.77 15.17 12.57
C LYS A 107 -7.65 14.91 13.79
N SER A 108 -7.09 14.30 14.82
CA SER A 108 -7.79 14.11 16.09
C SER A 108 -8.39 15.43 16.57
N ALA A 109 -9.68 15.44 16.89
CA ALA A 109 -10.39 16.65 17.28
C ALA A 109 -9.79 17.23 18.58
N PRO A 110 -9.64 18.57 18.70
CA PRO A 110 -9.09 19.18 19.89
C PRO A 110 -9.90 18.81 21.13
N ILE A 111 -9.23 18.61 22.26
CA ILE A 111 -9.92 18.37 23.52
C ILE A 111 -10.55 19.70 23.97
N PRO A 112 -11.86 19.73 24.30
CA PRO A 112 -12.51 20.95 24.77
C PRO A 112 -11.82 21.55 26.01
N ASP A 113 -11.87 22.87 26.13
CA ASP A 113 -11.43 23.56 27.33
C ASP A 113 -12.52 23.53 28.40
N GLY A 114 -12.13 23.21 29.64
CA GLY A 114 -13.05 23.10 30.77
C GLY A 114 -12.69 21.93 31.69
N GLU A 115 -13.41 21.84 32.80
CA GLU A 115 -13.37 20.67 33.68
C GLU A 115 -14.17 19.53 33.03
N LEU A 116 -13.53 18.37 32.86
CA LEU A 116 -14.16 17.16 32.33
C LEU A 116 -14.95 16.50 33.47
N GLY A 117 -16.21 16.16 33.23
CA GLY A 117 -17.03 15.39 34.16
C GLY A 117 -17.45 14.06 33.55
N LEU A 118 -17.17 12.96 34.24
CA LEU A 118 -17.62 11.63 33.80
C LEU A 118 -19.15 11.55 33.82
N VAL A 119 -19.75 10.98 32.78
CA VAL A 119 -21.22 10.87 32.72
C VAL A 119 -21.70 9.78 33.68
N MET A 120 -22.45 10.20 34.71
CA MET A 120 -23.06 9.34 35.72
C MET A 120 -24.57 9.22 35.51
N LEU A 121 -25.15 8.11 35.94
CA LEU A 121 -26.60 7.97 36.01
C LEU A 121 -27.18 8.94 37.04
N THR A 122 -28.35 9.51 36.74
CA THR A 122 -29.10 10.34 37.69
C THR A 122 -29.77 9.52 38.79
N ASP A 123 -30.17 8.30 38.46
CA ASP A 123 -30.88 7.38 39.33
C ASP A 123 -30.25 5.99 39.27
N THR A 124 -30.41 5.20 40.34
CA THR A 124 -29.93 3.81 40.36
C THR A 124 -30.68 2.97 39.33
N ALA A 125 -29.94 2.25 38.47
CA ALA A 125 -30.53 1.38 37.46
C ALA A 125 -31.28 0.19 38.10
N THR A 126 -32.56 0.03 37.77
CA THR A 126 -33.43 -1.05 38.30
C THR A 126 -33.74 -2.15 37.28
N ASP A 127 -33.39 -1.96 36.01
CA ASP A 127 -33.72 -2.79 34.85
C ASP A 127 -32.49 -3.52 34.27
N ILE A 128 -31.48 -3.79 35.10
CA ILE A 128 -30.24 -4.46 34.67
C ILE A 128 -30.58 -5.89 34.18
N PRO A 129 -30.29 -6.23 32.91
CA PRO A 129 -30.57 -7.55 32.37
C PRO A 129 -29.92 -8.68 33.19
N GLN A 130 -30.75 -9.61 33.67
CA GLN A 130 -30.30 -10.79 34.42
C GLN A 130 -30.29 -12.05 33.54
N PRO A 131 -29.31 -12.94 33.69
CA PRO A 131 -29.35 -14.26 33.07
C PRO A 131 -30.56 -15.06 33.54
N LYS A 132 -31.25 -15.72 32.59
CA LYS A 132 -32.41 -16.57 32.84
C LYS A 132 -32.21 -17.94 32.21
N GLU A 133 -32.79 -18.97 32.81
CA GLU A 133 -32.83 -20.29 32.18
C GLU A 133 -33.71 -20.28 30.93
N LEU A 134 -33.35 -21.10 29.94
CA LEU A 134 -34.15 -21.24 28.73
C LEU A 134 -35.51 -21.88 29.06
N THR A 135 -36.58 -21.17 28.74
CA THR A 135 -37.97 -21.65 28.92
C THR A 135 -38.47 -22.46 27.74
N SER A 136 -37.71 -22.47 26.63
CA SER A 136 -38.07 -23.13 25.38
C SER A 136 -36.87 -23.88 24.79
N ARG A 137 -37.11 -24.64 23.73
CA ARG A 137 -36.05 -25.41 23.06
C ARG A 137 -34.90 -24.47 22.65
N PRO A 138 -33.63 -24.79 23.00
CA PRO A 138 -32.50 -23.94 22.64
C PRO A 138 -32.41 -23.75 21.12
N PRO A 139 -31.99 -22.57 20.65
CA PRO A 139 -31.64 -22.36 19.25
C PRO A 139 -30.62 -23.39 18.75
N LYS A 140 -30.63 -23.66 17.43
CA LYS A 140 -29.77 -24.66 16.81
C LYS A 140 -28.30 -24.42 17.18
N GLY A 141 -27.64 -25.46 17.70
CA GLY A 141 -26.23 -25.44 18.09
C GLY A 141 -25.96 -24.95 19.52
N LEU A 142 -27.00 -24.74 20.34
CA LEU A 142 -26.87 -24.39 21.75
C LEU A 142 -27.25 -25.55 22.67
N PRO A 143 -26.53 -25.76 23.78
CA PRO A 143 -26.90 -26.76 24.77
C PRO A 143 -28.16 -26.32 25.53
N GLY A 144 -28.94 -27.31 25.99
CA GLY A 144 -30.16 -27.04 26.79
C GLY A 144 -29.89 -26.45 28.17
N SER A 145 -28.65 -26.55 28.68
CA SER A 145 -28.19 -25.94 29.92
C SER A 145 -27.77 -24.48 29.78
N ALA A 146 -27.89 -23.89 28.58
CA ALA A 146 -27.55 -22.49 28.41
C ALA A 146 -28.52 -21.58 29.17
N THR A 147 -28.00 -20.44 29.60
CA THR A 147 -28.78 -19.30 30.10
C THR A 147 -28.82 -18.23 29.01
N GLU A 148 -29.88 -17.41 29.02
CA GLU A 148 -30.03 -16.27 28.13
C GLU A 148 -30.03 -14.95 28.89
N THR A 149 -29.42 -13.92 28.31
CA THR A 149 -29.50 -12.52 28.77
C THR A 149 -29.89 -11.65 27.60
N ILE A 150 -30.93 -10.84 27.77
CA ILE A 150 -31.51 -10.03 26.69
C ILE A 150 -31.08 -8.57 26.86
N TYR A 151 -30.41 -8.02 25.86
CA TYR A 151 -29.99 -6.62 25.78
C TYR A 151 -30.87 -5.88 24.76
N PRO A 152 -31.86 -5.07 25.20
CA PRO A 152 -32.76 -4.35 24.30
C PRO A 152 -32.08 -3.13 23.66
N TYR A 153 -32.02 -3.07 22.34
CA TYR A 153 -31.51 -1.91 21.59
C TYR A 153 -32.64 -0.96 21.16
N SER A 154 -33.82 -1.51 20.86
CA SER A 154 -35.04 -0.76 20.57
C SER A 154 -36.27 -1.63 20.86
N GLU A 155 -37.47 -1.08 20.70
CA GLU A 155 -38.72 -1.85 20.78
C GLU A 155 -38.76 -3.05 19.81
N SER A 156 -37.99 -2.97 18.72
CA SER A 156 -37.98 -3.98 17.66
C SER A 156 -36.66 -4.71 17.47
N GLN A 157 -35.60 -4.40 18.22
CA GLN A 157 -34.27 -5.02 18.07
C GLN A 157 -33.62 -5.30 19.43
N TRP A 158 -33.04 -6.49 19.58
CA TRP A 158 -32.33 -6.89 20.79
C TRP A 158 -31.24 -7.91 20.50
N ILE A 159 -30.25 -7.97 21.37
CA ILE A 159 -29.24 -9.02 21.38
C ILE A 159 -29.58 -10.02 22.48
N VAL A 160 -29.48 -11.31 22.17
CA VAL A 160 -29.51 -12.36 23.19
C VAL A 160 -28.10 -12.94 23.32
N ARG A 161 -27.55 -12.84 24.53
CA ARG A 161 -26.34 -13.56 24.92
C ARG A 161 -26.75 -14.91 25.50
N TYR A 162 -26.29 -15.97 24.86
CA TYR A 162 -26.38 -17.32 25.40
C TYR A 162 -25.06 -17.70 26.06
N GLN A 163 -25.11 -18.28 27.26
CA GLN A 163 -23.93 -18.72 28.00
C GLN A 163 -24.17 -20.07 28.66
N TRP A 164 -23.21 -20.97 28.59
CA TRP A 164 -23.25 -22.28 29.24
C TRP A 164 -21.88 -22.66 29.81
N SER A 165 -21.87 -23.50 30.84
CA SER A 165 -20.65 -24.01 31.44
C SER A 165 -19.88 -24.88 30.45
N ASP A 166 -18.58 -24.64 30.34
CA ASP A 166 -17.67 -25.39 29.48
C ASP A 166 -16.28 -25.40 30.12
N ALA A 167 -15.94 -26.54 30.74
CA ALA A 167 -14.67 -26.72 31.44
C ALA A 167 -13.45 -26.72 30.51
N SER A 168 -13.63 -26.81 29.19
CA SER A 168 -12.52 -26.73 28.22
C SER A 168 -12.05 -25.29 27.97
N LYS A 169 -12.86 -24.28 28.34
CA LYS A 169 -12.51 -22.87 28.22
C LYS A 169 -11.81 -22.39 29.48
N GLU A 170 -10.83 -21.51 29.32
CA GLU A 170 -10.10 -20.88 30.43
C GLU A 170 -11.04 -20.18 31.43
N LYS A 171 -12.10 -19.52 30.93
CA LYS A 171 -13.11 -18.85 31.77
C LYS A 171 -14.15 -19.81 32.38
N GLY A 172 -14.07 -21.12 32.10
CA GLY A 172 -15.03 -22.14 32.57
C GLY A 172 -16.42 -22.10 31.91
N TYR A 173 -16.60 -21.23 30.92
CA TYR A 173 -17.86 -21.10 30.17
C TYR A 173 -17.59 -20.74 28.69
N GLU A 174 -18.55 -21.07 27.84
CA GLU A 174 -18.63 -20.57 26.46
C GLU A 174 -19.85 -19.66 26.31
N LYS A 175 -19.75 -18.70 25.38
CA LYS A 175 -20.82 -17.73 25.12
C LYS A 175 -20.99 -17.49 23.62
N THR A 176 -22.20 -17.12 23.21
CA THR A 176 -22.46 -16.60 21.88
C THR A 176 -23.53 -15.53 21.91
N PHE A 177 -23.49 -14.65 20.91
CA PHE A 177 -24.45 -13.55 20.77
C PHE A 177 -25.30 -13.80 19.52
N ARG A 178 -26.60 -13.56 19.64
CA ARG A 178 -27.56 -13.68 18.53
C ARG A 178 -28.37 -12.41 18.44
N GLN A 179 -28.45 -11.87 17.23
CA GLN A 179 -29.25 -10.69 16.93
C GLN A 179 -30.67 -11.12 16.66
N TRP A 180 -31.62 -10.36 17.20
CA TRP A 180 -33.03 -10.57 16.99
C TRP A 180 -33.70 -9.26 16.61
N HIS A 181 -34.75 -9.38 15.80
CA HIS A 181 -35.65 -8.27 15.53
C HIS A 181 -37.10 -8.75 15.43
N ARG A 182 -38.05 -7.80 15.52
CA ARG A 182 -39.47 -8.04 15.22
C ARG A 182 -39.78 -7.69 13.77
N LEU A 183 -40.46 -8.60 13.09
CA LEU A 183 -41.16 -8.33 11.83
C LEU A 183 -42.32 -7.33 12.04
N PRO A 184 -42.88 -6.75 10.97
CA PRO A 184 -44.02 -5.82 11.06
C PRO A 184 -45.26 -6.40 11.76
N ASP A 185 -45.43 -7.72 11.75
CA ASP A 185 -46.52 -8.44 12.43
C ASP A 185 -46.23 -8.74 13.92
N GLY A 186 -45.06 -8.32 14.43
CA GLY A 186 -44.60 -8.55 15.80
C GLY A 186 -43.83 -9.86 16.01
N THR A 187 -43.73 -10.72 14.99
CA THR A 187 -43.04 -12.01 15.07
C THR A 187 -41.54 -11.82 15.28
N PRO A 188 -40.93 -12.46 16.30
CA PRO A 188 -39.49 -12.38 16.53
C PRO A 188 -38.71 -13.27 15.54
N GLU A 189 -37.65 -12.73 14.95
CA GLU A 189 -36.73 -13.47 14.08
C GLU A 189 -35.28 -13.33 14.51
N MET A 190 -34.56 -14.45 14.55
CA MET A 190 -33.15 -14.54 14.92
C MET A 190 -32.22 -14.18 13.74
N ARG A 191 -32.27 -12.92 13.32
CA ARG A 191 -31.34 -12.29 12.39
C ARG A 191 -31.26 -10.78 12.66
N LYS A 192 -30.26 -10.11 12.10
CA LYS A 192 -30.01 -8.66 12.26
C LYS A 192 -31.21 -7.78 11.92
N GLY A 193 -32.00 -8.17 10.91
CA GLY A 193 -33.04 -7.32 10.32
C GLY A 193 -32.44 -6.14 9.53
N ASP A 194 -33.32 -5.39 8.86
CA ASP A 194 -32.90 -4.30 7.94
C ASP A 194 -32.91 -2.91 8.60
N LYS A 195 -33.51 -2.78 9.79
CA LYS A 195 -33.53 -1.50 10.52
C LYS A 195 -32.12 -1.14 11.00
N PRO A 196 -31.76 0.16 11.02
CA PRO A 196 -30.49 0.61 11.59
C PRO A 196 -30.34 0.15 13.05
N TRP A 197 -29.12 -0.20 13.45
CA TRP A 197 -28.79 -0.52 14.84
C TRP A 197 -28.03 0.67 15.42
N GLY A 198 -28.56 1.27 16.50
CA GLY A 198 -27.82 2.26 17.28
C GLY A 198 -26.83 1.62 18.25
N ALA A 199 -26.16 2.44 19.04
CA ALA A 199 -25.36 1.99 20.16
C ALA A 199 -26.24 1.58 21.36
N TYR A 200 -25.85 0.51 22.07
CA TYR A 200 -26.56 0.05 23.27
C TYR A 200 -26.49 1.11 24.37
N ARG A 201 -27.64 1.44 24.97
CA ARG A 201 -27.78 2.43 26.06
C ARG A 201 -27.33 3.87 25.73
N ILE A 202 -27.04 4.18 24.46
CA ILE A 202 -26.60 5.53 24.07
C ILE A 202 -27.65 6.59 24.44
N ASP A 203 -28.94 6.34 24.26
CA ASP A 203 -29.99 7.33 24.53
C ASP A 203 -30.05 7.74 26.01
N GLU A 204 -29.90 6.76 26.92
CA GLU A 204 -29.80 6.99 28.37
C GLU A 204 -28.54 7.81 28.69
N ALA A 205 -27.41 7.47 28.06
CA ALA A 205 -26.15 8.15 28.29
C ALA A 205 -26.14 9.60 27.77
N LEU A 206 -26.76 9.86 26.62
CA LEU A 206 -26.93 11.22 26.10
C LEU A 206 -27.91 12.04 26.94
N ALA A 207 -28.92 11.41 27.54
CA ALA A 207 -29.80 12.08 28.49
C ALA A 207 -29.05 12.47 29.77
N CYS A 208 -28.24 11.56 30.33
CA CYS A 208 -27.44 11.81 31.52
C CYS A 208 -26.32 12.84 31.28
N ALA A 209 -25.73 12.87 30.08
CA ALA A 209 -24.68 13.83 29.73
C ALA A 209 -25.10 15.29 29.89
N LYS A 210 -26.40 15.60 29.72
CA LYS A 210 -26.96 16.96 29.88
C LYS A 210 -26.92 17.47 31.32
N SER A 211 -26.80 16.56 32.30
CA SER A 211 -26.76 16.88 33.73
C SER A 211 -25.33 17.07 34.25
N VAL A 212 -24.30 16.84 33.42
CA VAL A 212 -22.90 16.99 33.83
C VAL A 212 -22.56 18.47 33.93
N VAL A 213 -21.95 18.86 35.04
CA VAL A 213 -21.34 20.19 35.20
C VAL A 213 -19.98 20.17 34.52
N GLY A 214 -19.77 21.04 33.53
CA GLY A 214 -18.55 21.08 32.72
C GLY A 214 -18.71 20.35 31.39
N THR A 215 -17.63 19.76 30.90
CA THR A 215 -17.62 19.04 29.62
C THR A 215 -17.89 17.55 29.85
N PRO A 216 -18.98 16.98 29.28
CA PRO A 216 -19.31 15.57 29.48
C PRO A 216 -18.27 14.64 28.85
N ALA A 217 -17.72 13.74 29.65
CA ALA A 217 -16.86 12.64 29.25
C ALA A 217 -17.65 11.33 29.26
N LEU A 218 -18.00 10.84 28.07
CA LEU A 218 -18.87 9.68 27.90
C LEU A 218 -18.08 8.39 27.76
N LEU A 219 -18.39 7.39 28.61
CA LEU A 219 -17.69 6.11 28.62
C LEU A 219 -18.22 5.16 27.53
N GLN A 220 -17.30 4.60 26.77
CA GLN A 220 -17.56 3.53 25.81
C GLN A 220 -16.92 2.23 26.31
N HIS A 221 -17.66 1.13 26.18
CA HIS A 221 -17.20 -0.22 26.51
C HIS A 221 -17.17 -1.13 25.28
N GLU A 222 -16.44 -2.24 25.37
CA GLU A 222 -16.33 -3.28 24.33
C GLU A 222 -17.59 -4.12 24.13
N GLY A 223 -18.42 -4.30 25.17
CA GLY A 223 -19.61 -5.15 25.10
C GLY A 223 -20.68 -4.85 26.14
N GLU A 224 -21.88 -5.38 25.92
CA GLU A 224 -23.10 -4.99 26.65
C GLU A 224 -23.02 -5.36 28.12
N GLY A 225 -22.38 -6.48 28.45
CA GLY A 225 -22.16 -6.89 29.85
C GLY A 225 -21.29 -5.88 30.62
N CYS A 226 -20.32 -5.24 29.98
CA CYS A 226 -19.48 -4.22 30.62
C CYS A 226 -20.27 -2.94 30.85
N VAL A 227 -21.11 -2.54 29.89
CA VAL A 227 -22.05 -1.42 30.05
C VAL A 227 -22.93 -1.63 31.28
N GLU A 228 -23.56 -2.80 31.39
CA GLU A 228 -24.45 -3.08 32.52
C GLU A 228 -23.71 -3.20 33.86
N VAL A 229 -22.45 -3.62 33.89
CA VAL A 229 -21.60 -3.56 35.09
C VAL A 229 -21.30 -2.12 35.50
N GLY A 230 -20.96 -1.24 34.56
CA GLY A 230 -20.79 0.19 34.85
C GLY A 230 -22.09 0.81 35.36
N ARG A 231 -23.20 0.49 34.69
CA ARG A 231 -24.55 0.97 34.98
C ARG A 231 -25.05 0.56 36.36
N ALA A 232 -24.74 -0.66 36.79
CA ALA A 232 -25.00 -1.13 38.17
C ALA A 232 -24.32 -0.28 39.24
N ASN A 233 -23.22 0.39 38.88
CA ASN A 233 -22.36 1.17 39.75
C ASN A 233 -22.47 2.69 39.47
N GLY A 234 -23.55 3.12 38.81
CA GLY A 234 -23.84 4.53 38.57
C GLY A 234 -23.12 5.14 37.36
N LEU A 235 -22.28 4.39 36.64
CA LEU A 235 -21.61 4.88 35.44
C LEU A 235 -22.50 4.74 34.23
N CYS A 236 -22.64 5.81 33.45
CA CYS A 236 -23.36 5.74 32.20
C CYS A 236 -22.37 5.53 31.04
N GLY A 237 -22.69 4.57 30.17
CA GLY A 237 -21.86 4.28 29.03
C GLY A 237 -22.62 3.53 27.95
N PHE A 238 -21.94 3.28 26.84
CA PHE A 238 -22.54 2.62 25.68
C PHE A 238 -21.58 1.62 25.04
N THR A 239 -22.11 0.81 24.12
CA THR A 239 -21.30 -0.08 23.29
C THR A 239 -21.98 -0.32 21.93
N PHE A 240 -21.29 -0.98 21.02
CA PHE A 240 -21.86 -1.44 19.75
C PHE A 240 -22.02 -2.97 19.78
N GLN A 241 -23.13 -3.47 19.23
CA GLN A 241 -23.26 -4.92 18.99
C GLN A 241 -22.22 -5.36 17.96
N GLY A 242 -21.84 -6.64 17.97
CA GLY A 242 -20.74 -7.20 17.17
C GLY A 242 -20.58 -6.63 15.74
N SER A 243 -21.62 -6.67 14.91
CA SER A 243 -21.56 -6.16 13.52
C SER A 243 -21.78 -4.65 13.35
N GLY A 244 -21.89 -3.92 14.47
CA GLY A 244 -22.04 -2.47 14.56
C GLY A 244 -20.73 -1.75 14.86
N TRP A 245 -19.63 -2.49 15.07
CA TRP A 245 -18.26 -1.96 15.11
C TRP A 245 -17.76 -1.61 13.69
N ASP A 246 -18.62 -1.00 12.89
CA ASP A 246 -18.34 -0.53 11.53
C ASP A 246 -18.35 0.99 11.48
N LYS A 247 -17.59 1.58 10.54
CA LYS A 247 -17.42 3.03 10.46
C LYS A 247 -18.74 3.79 10.32
N LYS A 248 -19.71 3.24 9.58
CA LYS A 248 -20.99 3.93 9.35
C LYS A 248 -21.78 4.06 10.65
N THR A 249 -21.87 2.98 11.40
CA THR A 249 -22.59 2.96 12.69
C THR A 249 -21.86 3.82 13.73
N ILE A 250 -20.54 3.67 13.87
CA ILE A 250 -19.74 4.42 14.85
C ILE A 250 -19.82 5.94 14.57
N THR A 251 -19.55 6.37 13.33
CA THR A 251 -19.60 7.79 12.96
C THR A 251 -20.99 8.38 13.22
N SER A 252 -22.07 7.65 12.93
CA SER A 252 -23.45 8.09 13.20
C SER A 252 -23.70 8.32 14.69
N GLU A 253 -23.32 7.38 15.55
CA GLU A 253 -23.54 7.50 17.00
C GLU A 253 -22.61 8.55 17.64
N TYR A 254 -21.39 8.71 17.13
CA TYR A 254 -20.48 9.78 17.57
C TYR A 254 -21.00 11.16 17.19
N GLN A 255 -21.61 11.30 16.00
CA GLN A 255 -22.29 12.54 15.62
C GLN A 255 -23.43 12.85 16.58
N ARG A 256 -24.24 11.85 16.95
CA ARG A 256 -25.32 12.03 17.95
C ARG A 256 -24.79 12.46 19.31
N ALA A 257 -23.64 11.90 19.74
CA ALA A 257 -22.99 12.30 20.98
C ALA A 257 -22.49 13.74 20.92
N PHE A 258 -21.82 14.12 19.83
CA PHE A 258 -21.36 15.49 19.58
C PHE A 258 -22.52 16.48 19.58
N ASP A 259 -23.59 16.19 18.83
CA ASP A 259 -24.80 17.04 18.75
C ASP A 259 -25.52 17.18 20.09
N SER A 260 -25.32 16.22 21.00
CA SER A 260 -25.87 16.24 22.37
C SER A 260 -24.99 16.99 23.37
N GLY A 261 -23.85 17.56 22.94
CA GLY A 261 -22.93 18.32 23.77
C GLY A 261 -21.87 17.47 24.49
N VAL A 262 -21.69 16.21 24.13
CA VAL A 262 -20.59 15.40 24.65
C VAL A 262 -19.27 15.94 24.09
N GLY A 263 -18.33 16.26 24.97
CA GLY A 263 -17.06 16.83 24.55
C GLY A 263 -15.99 15.79 24.25
N ILE A 264 -16.01 14.66 24.96
CA ILE A 264 -15.04 13.59 24.80
C ILE A 264 -15.66 12.20 24.97
N ILE A 265 -15.26 11.27 24.12
CA ILE A 265 -15.55 9.84 24.27
C ILE A 265 -14.31 9.17 24.87
N VAL A 266 -14.52 8.44 25.95
CA VAL A 266 -13.49 7.68 26.67
C VAL A 266 -13.73 6.21 26.41
N PHE A 267 -12.85 5.56 25.64
CA PHE A 267 -13.00 4.14 25.32
C PHE A 267 -12.14 3.28 26.23
N LEU A 268 -12.79 2.56 27.14
CA LEU A 268 -12.15 1.51 27.93
C LEU A 268 -12.09 0.24 27.08
N HIS A 269 -10.96 0.04 26.40
CA HIS A 269 -10.78 -1.01 25.41
C HIS A 269 -10.10 -2.25 25.99
N ASP A 270 -10.36 -3.42 25.40
CA ASP A 270 -9.64 -4.64 25.77
C ASP A 270 -8.17 -4.48 25.34
N PRO A 271 -7.19 -4.89 26.16
CA PRO A 271 -5.76 -4.77 25.85
C PRO A 271 -5.26 -5.78 24.78
N ASP A 272 -6.14 -6.37 23.99
CA ASP A 272 -5.80 -7.31 22.93
C ASP A 272 -5.80 -6.68 21.52
N ASP A 273 -5.34 -7.42 20.52
CA ASP A 273 -5.26 -6.95 19.13
C ASP A 273 -6.63 -6.55 18.55
N THR A 274 -7.72 -7.14 19.03
CA THR A 274 -9.07 -6.83 18.58
C THR A 274 -9.52 -5.49 19.15
N GLY A 275 -9.28 -5.28 20.45
CA GLY A 275 -9.53 -4.01 21.12
C GLY A 275 -8.71 -2.86 20.53
N LEU A 276 -7.44 -3.08 20.23
CA LEU A 276 -6.59 -2.07 19.57
C LEU A 276 -7.08 -1.70 18.16
N LYS A 277 -7.60 -2.66 17.38
CA LYS A 277 -8.21 -2.38 16.06
C LYS A 277 -9.50 -1.56 16.19
N LYS A 278 -10.33 -1.87 17.20
CA LYS A 278 -11.53 -1.09 17.51
C LYS A 278 -11.18 0.31 17.95
N LEU A 279 -10.15 0.46 18.80
CA LEU A 279 -9.63 1.74 19.26
C LEU A 279 -9.22 2.63 18.08
N GLN A 280 -8.43 2.09 17.15
CA GLN A 280 -8.03 2.80 15.93
C GLN A 280 -9.25 3.22 15.09
N THR A 281 -10.20 2.30 14.89
CA THR A 281 -11.43 2.59 14.11
C THR A 281 -12.26 3.70 14.75
N CYS A 282 -12.42 3.66 16.07
CA CYS A 282 -13.14 4.68 16.85
C CYS A 282 -12.43 6.03 16.77
N SER A 283 -11.10 6.06 16.92
CA SER A 283 -10.29 7.28 16.80
C SER A 283 -10.48 7.96 15.44
N GLU A 284 -10.49 7.19 14.35
CA GLU A 284 -10.74 7.71 13.00
C GLU A 284 -12.16 8.28 12.84
N CYS A 285 -13.18 7.58 13.36
CA CYS A 285 -14.56 8.05 13.34
C CYS A 285 -14.75 9.32 14.18
N ALA A 286 -14.12 9.39 15.36
CA ALA A 286 -14.17 10.57 16.23
C ALA A 286 -13.54 11.79 15.56
N ALA A 287 -12.40 11.60 14.91
CA ALA A 287 -11.73 12.65 14.15
C ALA A 287 -12.55 13.12 12.93
N GLU A 288 -13.31 12.22 12.29
CA GLU A 288 -14.23 12.58 11.21
C GLU A 288 -15.41 13.45 11.69
N VAL A 289 -15.94 13.15 12.88
CA VAL A 289 -17.04 13.91 13.51
C VAL A 289 -16.56 15.23 14.13
N GLY A 290 -15.31 15.28 14.59
CA GLY A 290 -14.79 16.42 15.36
C GLY A 290 -15.04 16.31 16.87
N ILE A 291 -15.30 15.10 17.39
CA ILE A 291 -15.42 14.85 18.83
C ILE A 291 -14.09 14.36 19.40
N ALA A 292 -13.70 14.82 20.59
CA ALA A 292 -12.47 14.35 21.22
C ALA A 292 -12.61 12.87 21.62
N PHE A 293 -11.50 12.15 21.55
CA PHE A 293 -11.47 10.72 21.82
C PHE A 293 -10.17 10.32 22.49
N ILE A 294 -10.27 9.48 23.52
CA ILE A 294 -9.13 8.85 24.20
C ILE A 294 -9.41 7.38 24.44
N GLY A 295 -8.40 6.54 24.23
CA GLY A 295 -8.40 5.15 24.66
C GLY A 295 -7.73 5.01 26.01
N ILE A 296 -8.35 4.28 26.92
CA ILE A 296 -7.75 3.95 28.23
C ILE A 296 -7.63 2.43 28.31
N SER A 297 -6.43 1.97 28.66
CA SER A 297 -6.20 0.57 28.97
C SER A 297 -6.67 0.27 30.39
N PRO A 298 -7.42 -0.81 30.62
CA PRO A 298 -7.73 -1.33 31.96
C PRO A 298 -6.49 -1.50 32.85
N ASN A 299 -5.35 -1.89 32.25
CA ASN A 299 -4.09 -2.07 32.98
C ASN A 299 -3.47 -0.75 33.48
N SER A 300 -3.83 0.40 32.90
CA SER A 300 -3.43 1.71 33.46
C SER A 300 -4.14 2.00 34.78
N ILE A 301 -5.37 1.51 34.94
CA ILE A 301 -6.18 1.70 36.14
C ILE A 301 -5.82 0.64 37.20
N CYS A 302 -5.68 -0.62 36.77
CA CYS A 302 -5.38 -1.77 37.61
C CYS A 302 -4.26 -2.60 36.96
N PRO A 303 -2.98 -2.36 37.32
CA PRO A 303 -1.83 -3.00 36.68
C PRO A 303 -1.79 -4.52 36.82
N ASP A 304 -2.34 -5.06 37.92
CA ASP A 304 -2.30 -6.49 38.26
C ASP A 304 -3.33 -7.33 37.48
N LEU A 305 -4.04 -6.73 36.51
CA LEU A 305 -5.02 -7.45 35.70
C LEU A 305 -4.36 -8.38 34.66
N PRO A 306 -4.92 -9.59 34.48
CA PRO A 306 -4.46 -10.50 33.44
C PRO A 306 -4.72 -9.93 32.04
N TYR A 307 -3.65 -9.76 31.27
CA TYR A 307 -3.61 -9.08 29.95
C TYR A 307 -4.66 -9.54 28.91
N LYS A 308 -5.24 -10.75 29.03
CA LYS A 308 -6.22 -11.26 28.04
C LYS A 308 -7.67 -11.20 28.50
N SER A 309 -7.94 -10.70 29.70
CA SER A 309 -9.29 -10.63 30.24
C SER A 309 -9.57 -9.37 31.04
N SER A 310 -8.72 -8.35 30.98
CA SER A 310 -8.91 -7.07 31.67
C SER A 310 -10.12 -6.32 31.12
N ASP A 311 -11.26 -6.37 31.81
CA ASP A 311 -12.44 -5.54 31.54
C ASP A 311 -12.91 -4.85 32.84
N ILE A 312 -13.95 -4.02 32.78
CA ILE A 312 -14.49 -3.34 33.98
C ILE A 312 -14.92 -4.35 35.07
N LYS A 313 -15.37 -5.55 34.69
CA LYS A 313 -15.79 -6.55 35.66
C LYS A 313 -14.60 -7.09 36.44
N GLU A 314 -13.47 -7.34 35.77
CA GLU A 314 -12.23 -7.75 36.45
C GLU A 314 -11.63 -6.63 37.29
N ILE A 315 -11.66 -5.37 36.82
CA ILE A 315 -11.23 -4.20 37.62
C ILE A 315 -12.00 -4.16 38.94
N LEU A 316 -13.34 -4.20 38.86
CA LEU A 316 -14.21 -4.12 40.04
C LEU A 316 -14.17 -5.38 40.92
N GLY A 317 -13.54 -6.47 40.45
CA GLY A 317 -13.20 -7.61 41.28
C GLY A 317 -11.99 -7.37 42.18
N GLN A 318 -11.15 -6.36 41.87
CA GLN A 318 -9.93 -6.02 42.60
C GLN A 318 -9.96 -4.66 43.29
N MET A 319 -10.94 -3.79 42.97
CA MET A 319 -11.08 -2.47 43.60
C MET A 319 -12.53 -2.04 43.77
N GLU A 320 -12.76 -1.20 44.77
CA GLU A 320 -14.05 -0.59 45.06
C GLU A 320 -14.41 0.49 44.02
N ILE A 321 -15.71 0.70 43.79
CA ILE A 321 -16.23 1.64 42.77
C ILE A 321 -15.67 3.06 42.92
N PRO A 322 -15.63 3.69 44.12
CA PRO A 322 -15.13 5.04 44.24
C PRO A 322 -13.66 5.17 43.84
N GLU A 323 -12.86 4.13 44.11
CA GLU A 323 -11.45 4.08 43.73
C GLU A 323 -11.29 3.88 42.23
N PHE A 324 -12.12 3.03 41.61
CA PHE A 324 -12.16 2.87 40.16
C PHE A 324 -12.46 4.18 39.44
N ILE A 325 -13.51 4.88 39.84
CA ILE A 325 -13.91 6.18 39.26
C ILE A 325 -12.78 7.19 39.41
N ARG A 326 -12.21 7.31 40.61
CA ARG A 326 -11.10 8.22 40.89
C ARG A 326 -9.89 7.96 39.98
N ARG A 327 -9.53 6.70 39.76
CA ARG A 327 -8.41 6.33 38.86
C ARG A 327 -8.74 6.55 37.39
N LEU A 328 -9.96 6.22 36.96
CA LEU A 328 -10.41 6.48 35.60
C LEU A 328 -10.34 7.99 35.29
N GLU A 329 -10.82 8.85 36.20
CA GLU A 329 -10.70 10.31 36.05
C GLU A 329 -9.24 10.77 36.00
N GLN A 330 -8.36 10.21 36.83
CA GLN A 330 -6.93 10.51 36.78
C GLN A 330 -6.30 10.16 35.43
N GLU A 331 -6.61 8.98 34.88
CA GLU A 331 -6.11 8.56 33.56
C GLU A 331 -6.68 9.44 32.44
N ILE A 332 -7.95 9.84 32.52
CA ILE A 332 -8.55 10.81 31.59
C ILE A 332 -7.77 12.13 31.64
N HIS A 333 -7.53 12.68 32.83
CA HIS A 333 -6.80 13.94 32.97
C HIS A 333 -5.34 13.84 32.52
N ALA A 334 -4.66 12.73 32.81
CA ALA A 334 -3.29 12.49 32.36
C ALA A 334 -3.21 12.44 30.82
N ALA A 335 -4.08 11.66 30.17
CA ALA A 335 -4.15 11.55 28.72
C ALA A 335 -4.45 12.91 28.06
N VAL A 336 -5.31 13.71 28.68
CA VAL A 336 -5.63 15.07 28.21
C VAL A 336 -4.41 16.00 28.33
N ALA A 337 -3.68 15.94 29.46
CA ALA A 337 -2.52 16.79 29.71
C ALA A 337 -1.35 16.48 28.77
N GLU A 338 -1.04 15.20 28.56
CA GLU A 338 0.00 14.75 27.63
C GLU A 338 -0.28 15.27 26.21
N ARG A 339 -1.53 15.19 25.77
CA ARG A 339 -1.94 15.67 24.47
C ARG A 339 -1.79 17.20 24.34
N LYS A 340 -2.23 17.97 25.34
CA LYS A 340 -2.05 19.43 25.35
C LYS A 340 -0.58 19.83 25.35
N GLN A 341 0.30 19.06 26.02
CA GLN A 341 1.74 19.30 26.00
C GLN A 341 2.37 19.02 24.63
N ALA A 342 1.98 17.92 23.98
CA ALA A 342 2.43 17.59 22.63
C ALA A 342 2.01 18.66 21.60
N GLU A 343 0.79 19.18 21.71
CA GLU A 343 0.27 20.26 20.85
C GLU A 343 1.06 21.57 21.06
N ARG A 344 1.38 21.95 22.30
CA ARG A 344 2.18 23.15 22.61
C ARG A 344 3.61 23.07 22.09
N SER A 345 4.27 21.92 22.25
CA SER A 345 5.66 21.72 21.76
C SER A 345 5.75 21.87 20.25
N GLN A 346 4.79 21.31 19.51
CA GLN A 346 4.74 21.43 18.03
C GLN A 346 4.52 22.88 17.58
N GLN A 347 3.74 23.65 18.34
CA GLN A 347 3.46 25.05 18.01
C GLN A 347 4.68 25.96 18.25
N ALA A 348 5.42 25.76 19.34
CA ALA A 348 6.64 26.52 19.63
C ALA A 348 7.77 26.25 18.61
N GLU A 349 7.91 25.00 18.17
CA GLU A 349 8.88 24.62 17.12
C GLU A 349 8.54 25.28 15.78
N SER A 350 7.26 25.31 15.43
CA SER A 350 6.75 25.99 14.24
C SER A 350 7.05 27.49 14.22
N GLU A 351 6.81 28.19 15.34
CA GLU A 351 7.07 29.63 15.45
C GLU A 351 8.57 29.97 15.34
N THR A 352 9.43 29.09 15.85
CA THR A 352 10.90 29.25 15.75
C THR A 352 11.38 29.13 14.31
N ILE A 353 10.89 28.10 13.59
CA ILE A 353 11.24 27.87 12.18
C ILE A 353 10.77 29.04 11.30
N GLU A 354 9.57 29.59 11.54
CA GLU A 354 9.07 30.74 10.77
C GLU A 354 9.95 31.97 10.91
N LYS A 355 10.49 32.21 12.11
CA LYS A 355 11.39 33.33 12.35
C LYS A 355 12.72 33.15 11.61
N GLU A 356 13.32 31.96 11.67
CA GLU A 356 14.57 31.66 10.95
C GLU A 356 14.42 31.73 9.43
N VAL A 357 13.30 31.25 8.88
CA VAL A 357 13.00 31.35 7.44
C VAL A 357 12.87 32.81 7.01
N THR A 358 12.23 33.64 7.81
CA THR A 358 12.09 35.08 7.55
C THR A 358 13.46 35.78 7.57
N ASP A 359 14.32 35.42 8.52
CA ASP A 359 15.66 36.01 8.62
C ASP A 359 16.58 35.58 7.46
N LEU A 360 16.53 34.30 7.06
CA LEU A 360 17.33 33.75 5.95
C LEU A 360 16.85 34.24 4.58
N SER A 361 15.53 34.37 4.37
CA SER A 361 14.98 34.90 3.10
C SER A 361 15.33 36.38 2.87
N ASN A 362 15.60 37.14 3.94
CA ASN A 362 16.07 38.52 3.86
C ASN A 362 17.59 38.64 3.59
N SER A 363 18.34 37.54 3.73
CA SER A 363 19.75 37.48 3.32
C SER A 363 19.83 37.24 1.80
N LYS A 364 20.70 37.99 1.11
CA LYS A 364 20.94 37.81 -0.33
C LYS A 364 21.67 36.49 -0.58
N ILE A 365 20.91 35.40 -0.65
CA ILE A 365 21.42 34.10 -1.10
C ILE A 365 21.42 34.14 -2.63
N ASP A 366 22.54 33.77 -3.24
CA ASP A 366 22.71 33.70 -4.70
C ASP A 366 22.04 32.41 -5.18
N ILE A 367 20.81 32.50 -5.68
CA ILE A 367 20.01 31.34 -6.09
C ILE A 367 19.83 31.36 -7.60
N ASP A 368 20.09 30.22 -8.24
CA ASP A 368 19.82 30.02 -9.67
C ASP A 368 18.31 30.21 -9.93
N PRO A 369 17.90 31.21 -10.73
CA PRO A 369 16.48 31.45 -11.03
C PRO A 369 15.82 30.29 -11.79
N ALA A 370 16.61 29.39 -12.38
CA ALA A 370 16.10 28.22 -13.09
C ALA A 370 15.79 27.02 -12.18
N ASP A 371 16.22 27.04 -10.91
CA ASP A 371 15.93 25.97 -9.96
C ASP A 371 14.49 26.09 -9.42
N PRO A 372 13.58 25.15 -9.72
CA PRO A 372 12.20 25.22 -9.24
C PRO A 372 12.10 25.13 -7.70
N GLU A 373 13.12 24.62 -7.02
CA GLU A 373 13.15 24.47 -5.57
C GLU A 373 13.80 25.66 -4.85
N ALA A 374 14.31 26.65 -5.60
CA ALA A 374 15.03 27.84 -5.11
C ALA A 374 14.36 28.49 -3.89
N PHE A 375 13.04 28.63 -3.95
CA PHE A 375 12.22 29.22 -2.89
C PHE A 375 12.35 28.52 -1.54
N TYR A 376 12.61 27.21 -1.53
CA TYR A 376 12.67 26.39 -0.32
C TYR A 376 14.06 26.30 0.28
N LEU A 377 15.11 26.80 -0.37
CA LEU A 377 16.48 26.75 0.16
C LEU A 377 16.59 27.33 1.58
N PRO A 378 16.02 28.53 1.89
CA PRO A 378 16.04 29.05 3.27
C PRO A 378 15.32 28.13 4.27
N VAL A 379 14.22 27.50 3.85
CA VAL A 379 13.46 26.55 4.69
C VAL A 379 14.25 25.29 4.96
N CYS A 380 14.89 24.72 3.93
CA CYS A 380 15.76 23.57 4.08
C CYS A 380 16.94 23.88 5.01
N THR A 381 17.54 25.07 4.89
CA THR A 381 18.63 25.49 5.78
C THR A 381 18.18 25.62 7.23
N ALA A 382 17.06 26.31 7.49
CA ALA A 382 16.51 26.45 8.84
C ALA A 382 16.19 25.08 9.48
N MET A 383 15.62 24.16 8.69
CA MET A 383 15.24 22.82 9.16
C MET A 383 16.39 21.80 9.13
N ASN A 384 17.62 22.22 8.78
CA ASN A 384 18.79 21.35 8.61
C ASN A 384 18.54 20.14 7.67
N LEU A 385 17.86 20.40 6.54
CA LEU A 385 17.51 19.41 5.53
C LEU A 385 18.42 19.48 4.31
N PRO A 386 18.75 18.34 3.67
CA PRO A 386 19.53 18.35 2.43
C PRO A 386 18.73 18.98 1.29
N TYR A 387 19.09 20.19 0.85
CA TYR A 387 18.39 20.90 -0.23
C TYR A 387 18.31 20.08 -1.53
N SER A 388 19.36 19.33 -1.85
CA SER A 388 19.43 18.42 -3.01
C SER A 388 18.35 17.31 -3.02
N ASN A 389 17.62 17.15 -1.92
CA ASN A 389 16.56 16.18 -1.75
C ASN A 389 15.16 16.80 -1.69
N CYS A 390 15.06 18.13 -1.76
CA CYS A 390 13.79 18.83 -1.83
C CYS A 390 13.16 18.60 -3.21
N VAL A 391 11.91 18.15 -3.22
CA VAL A 391 11.07 17.99 -4.41
C VAL A 391 9.71 18.55 -4.06
N THR A 392 9.59 19.87 -4.01
CA THR A 392 8.35 20.53 -3.58
C THR A 392 7.60 21.12 -4.77
N SER A 393 8.30 21.90 -5.60
CA SER A 393 7.77 22.52 -6.81
C SER A 393 7.84 21.59 -8.04
N GLY A 394 8.89 20.78 -8.13
CA GLY A 394 9.14 19.88 -9.24
C GLY A 394 8.38 18.56 -9.15
N THR A 395 8.54 17.73 -10.19
CA THR A 395 8.08 16.34 -10.18
C THR A 395 9.20 15.42 -9.70
N PHE A 396 8.83 14.37 -8.97
CA PHE A 396 9.78 13.34 -8.56
C PHE A 396 10.45 12.69 -9.76
N ASP A 397 9.70 12.38 -10.81
CA ASP A 397 10.20 11.76 -12.03
C ASP A 397 11.30 12.60 -12.69
N GLY A 398 11.09 13.91 -12.82
CA GLY A 398 12.08 14.83 -13.39
C GLY A 398 13.29 15.04 -12.48
N TRP A 399 13.08 15.10 -11.16
CA TRP A 399 14.15 15.19 -10.18
C TRP A 399 15.01 13.91 -10.16
N ALA A 400 14.37 12.74 -10.14
CA ALA A 400 15.02 11.45 -10.14
C ALA A 400 15.82 11.24 -11.43
N TYR A 401 15.28 11.64 -12.59
CA TYR A 401 16.02 11.66 -13.84
C TYR A 401 17.33 12.45 -13.74
N ARG A 402 17.30 13.70 -13.26
CA ARG A 402 18.49 14.54 -13.16
C ARG A 402 19.49 14.04 -12.13
N LYS A 403 19.01 13.48 -11.02
CA LYS A 403 19.85 13.11 -9.88
C LYS A 403 20.39 11.69 -9.96
N VAL A 404 19.54 10.73 -10.33
CA VAL A 404 19.87 9.30 -10.33
C VAL A 404 20.50 8.89 -11.65
N PHE A 405 20.06 9.49 -12.76
CA PHE A 405 20.46 9.12 -14.12
C PHE A 405 21.06 10.29 -14.90
N PRO A 406 22.23 10.81 -14.50
CA PRO A 406 22.91 11.83 -15.28
C PRO A 406 23.19 11.34 -16.71
N GLN A 407 22.81 12.13 -17.71
CA GLN A 407 22.89 11.77 -19.14
C GLN A 407 24.32 11.41 -19.60
N THR A 408 25.35 11.90 -18.90
CA THR A 408 26.76 11.62 -19.20
C THR A 408 27.20 10.20 -18.81
N GLU A 409 26.40 9.49 -18.03
CA GLU A 409 26.74 8.16 -17.53
C GLU A 409 25.71 7.09 -17.85
N TRP A 410 24.50 7.48 -18.24
CA TRP A 410 23.38 6.57 -18.45
C TRP A 410 22.75 6.79 -19.82
N MET A 411 22.33 5.68 -20.42
CA MET A 411 21.53 5.68 -21.64
C MET A 411 20.56 4.51 -21.64
N VAL A 412 19.56 4.56 -22.53
CA VAL A 412 18.70 3.42 -22.81
C VAL A 412 18.84 3.04 -24.27
N VAL A 413 19.03 1.74 -24.52
CA VAL A 413 19.09 1.16 -25.88
C VAL A 413 18.15 -0.02 -25.92
N ASN A 414 17.22 -0.02 -26.88
CA ASN A 414 16.21 -1.07 -27.04
C ASN A 414 15.47 -1.36 -25.72
N SER A 415 15.00 -0.31 -25.04
CA SER A 415 14.34 -0.39 -23.72
C SER A 415 15.17 -0.93 -22.54
N SER A 416 16.46 -1.21 -22.72
CA SER A 416 17.37 -1.65 -21.64
C SER A 416 18.28 -0.51 -21.17
N PHE A 417 18.54 -0.44 -19.86
CA PHE A 417 19.45 0.53 -19.28
C PHE A 417 20.91 0.13 -19.47
N TYR A 418 21.75 1.10 -19.78
CA TYR A 418 23.19 0.96 -19.82
C TYR A 418 23.85 2.05 -18.99
N LYS A 419 24.92 1.69 -18.30
CA LYS A 419 25.79 2.62 -17.57
C LYS A 419 27.20 2.58 -18.15
N TRP A 420 27.79 3.74 -18.36
CA TRP A 420 29.19 3.83 -18.80
C TRP A 420 30.13 3.29 -17.71
N SER A 421 31.00 2.36 -18.08
CA SER A 421 32.04 1.82 -17.22
C SER A 421 33.34 2.60 -17.39
N GLN A 422 33.82 3.26 -16.34
CA GLN A 422 35.15 3.91 -16.37
C GLN A 422 36.30 2.89 -16.37
N GLU A 423 36.05 1.68 -15.87
CA GLU A 423 37.04 0.61 -15.82
C GLU A 423 37.20 -0.07 -17.18
N ASN A 424 36.08 -0.42 -17.83
CA ASN A 424 36.09 -1.17 -19.09
C ASN A 424 35.90 -0.28 -20.32
N LEU A 425 35.64 1.01 -20.12
CA LEU A 425 35.44 2.01 -21.18
C LEU A 425 34.38 1.61 -22.22
N VAL A 426 33.30 0.97 -21.75
CA VAL A 426 32.14 0.56 -22.55
C VAL A 426 30.83 0.74 -21.79
N TRP A 427 29.72 0.71 -22.52
CA TRP A 427 28.38 0.70 -21.98
C TRP A 427 28.01 -0.67 -21.43
N GLN A 428 27.79 -0.76 -20.13
CA GLN A 428 27.44 -2.00 -19.46
C GLN A 428 25.94 -2.06 -19.17
N HIS A 429 25.30 -3.13 -19.62
CA HIS A 429 23.90 -3.41 -19.35
C HIS A 429 23.63 -3.42 -17.84
N GLN A 430 22.59 -2.71 -17.43
CA GLN A 430 22.06 -2.71 -16.08
C GLN A 430 20.68 -3.38 -16.09
N ASP A 431 20.49 -4.35 -15.21
CA ASP A 431 19.19 -4.96 -15.04
C ASP A 431 18.18 -3.95 -14.48
N ASP A 432 16.91 -4.14 -14.86
CA ASP A 432 15.81 -3.28 -14.43
C ASP A 432 15.69 -3.22 -12.90
N ASN A 433 16.01 -4.30 -12.17
CA ASN A 433 15.92 -4.33 -10.71
C ASN A 433 16.92 -3.35 -10.06
N LYS A 434 18.13 -3.20 -10.62
CA LYS A 434 19.09 -2.17 -10.18
C LYS A 434 18.54 -0.76 -10.41
N ALA A 435 17.98 -0.48 -11.58
CA ALA A 435 17.39 0.82 -11.85
C ALA A 435 16.19 1.11 -10.92
N TYR A 436 15.34 0.12 -10.66
CA TYR A 436 14.26 0.22 -9.67
C TYR A 436 14.79 0.47 -8.25
N LYS A 437 15.88 -0.20 -7.85
CA LYS A 437 16.49 0.00 -6.54
C LYS A 437 17.01 1.43 -6.39
N LEU A 438 17.75 1.94 -7.38
CA LEU A 438 18.24 3.32 -7.37
C LEU A 438 17.09 4.34 -7.22
N LEU A 439 15.96 4.10 -7.90
CA LEU A 439 14.78 4.94 -7.79
C LEU A 439 14.05 4.82 -6.45
N ALA A 440 14.02 3.62 -5.86
CA ALA A 440 13.45 3.42 -4.53
C ALA A 440 14.28 4.17 -3.47
N ASP A 441 15.60 4.02 -3.49
CA ASP A 441 16.53 4.71 -2.60
C ASP A 441 16.41 6.25 -2.77
N ALA A 442 16.24 6.70 -4.02
CA ALA A 442 16.00 8.11 -4.32
C ALA A 442 14.67 8.61 -3.72
N GLY A 443 13.60 7.81 -3.81
CA GLY A 443 12.29 8.11 -3.22
C GLY A 443 12.30 8.20 -1.69
N GLU A 444 13.09 7.36 -1.03
CA GLU A 444 13.31 7.40 0.42
C GLU A 444 14.02 8.67 0.89
N SER A 445 14.99 9.13 0.08
CA SER A 445 15.75 10.33 0.38
C SER A 445 15.00 11.63 0.07
N ALA A 446 14.07 11.60 -0.89
CA ALA A 446 13.34 12.77 -1.38
C ALA A 446 12.20 13.18 -0.44
N TYR A 447 11.99 14.49 -0.28
CA TYR A 447 10.93 15.03 0.55
C TYR A 447 10.26 16.24 -0.08
N LYS A 448 9.07 16.57 0.43
CA LYS A 448 8.27 17.73 0.03
C LYS A 448 7.95 18.59 1.25
N LEU A 449 8.15 19.89 1.11
CA LEU A 449 7.80 20.88 2.11
C LEU A 449 6.38 21.40 1.90
N SER A 450 5.69 21.66 3.00
CA SER A 450 4.35 22.25 3.00
C SER A 450 4.19 23.22 4.16
N TYR A 451 3.53 24.35 3.93
CA TYR A 451 3.28 25.36 4.97
C TYR A 451 1.83 25.32 5.42
N THR A 452 1.59 25.37 6.73
CA THR A 452 0.25 25.47 7.31
C THR A 452 0.20 26.55 8.38
N LYS A 453 -0.90 27.32 8.46
CA LYS A 453 -1.04 28.40 9.45
C LYS A 453 -0.99 27.96 10.91
N THR A 454 -1.29 26.69 11.18
CA THR A 454 -1.39 26.16 12.55
C THR A 454 -0.08 25.55 13.04
N PHE A 455 0.78 25.11 12.11
CA PHE A 455 1.94 24.28 12.45
C PHE A 455 3.18 24.57 11.57
N GLY A 456 3.17 25.69 10.85
CA GLY A 456 4.30 26.16 10.06
C GLY A 456 4.70 25.21 8.95
N TRP A 457 6.01 25.18 8.69
CA TRP A 457 6.64 24.30 7.70
C TRP A 457 6.69 22.85 8.17
N ARG A 458 6.25 21.95 7.28
CA ARG A 458 6.18 20.50 7.52
C ARG A 458 6.84 19.73 6.40
N ILE A 459 7.55 18.67 6.76
CA ILE A 459 8.17 17.72 5.85
C ILE A 459 7.19 16.59 5.58
N THR A 460 7.06 16.21 4.32
CA THR A 460 6.32 15.00 3.91
C THR A 460 7.20 14.16 2.99
N LYS A 461 7.01 12.84 3.03
CA LYS A 461 7.74 11.89 2.17
C LYS A 461 6.79 11.14 1.24
N PRO A 462 6.20 11.82 0.23
CA PRO A 462 5.19 11.19 -0.62
C PRO A 462 5.78 10.18 -1.61
N TYR A 463 7.10 10.16 -1.79
CA TYR A 463 7.80 9.44 -2.86
C TYR A 463 8.23 8.01 -2.49
N GLU A 464 8.07 7.62 -1.21
CA GLU A 464 8.33 6.26 -0.69
C GLU A 464 7.22 5.26 -1.11
N THR A 465 6.89 5.20 -2.40
CA THR A 465 5.84 4.32 -2.91
C THR A 465 6.21 3.66 -4.23
N ASN A 466 5.69 2.45 -4.46
CA ASN A 466 5.87 1.74 -5.73
C ASN A 466 5.34 2.55 -6.92
N ALA A 467 4.26 3.34 -6.73
CA ALA A 467 3.70 4.16 -7.81
C ALA A 467 4.69 5.22 -8.31
N HIS A 468 5.36 5.96 -7.41
CA HIS A 468 6.37 6.94 -7.80
C HIS A 468 7.61 6.27 -8.39
N LYS A 469 8.03 5.14 -7.82
CA LYS A 469 9.13 4.32 -8.35
C LYS A 469 8.85 3.88 -9.80
N GLU A 470 7.66 3.36 -10.08
CA GLU A 470 7.26 2.91 -11.43
C GLU A 470 7.08 4.08 -12.41
N SER A 471 6.50 5.19 -11.96
CA SER A 471 6.35 6.40 -12.79
C SER A 471 7.72 6.95 -13.18
N ALA A 472 8.59 7.17 -12.19
CA ALA A 472 9.95 7.64 -12.40
C ALA A 472 10.75 6.68 -13.29
N PHE A 473 10.57 5.37 -13.14
CA PHE A 473 11.24 4.38 -13.99
C PHE A 473 10.84 4.52 -15.46
N LYS A 474 9.54 4.56 -15.76
CA LYS A 474 9.03 4.73 -17.12
C LYS A 474 9.47 6.07 -17.72
N TYR A 475 9.40 7.14 -16.91
CA TYR A 475 9.83 8.47 -17.32
C TYR A 475 11.33 8.51 -17.63
N CYS A 476 12.18 8.01 -16.73
CA CYS A 476 13.63 7.97 -16.92
C CYS A 476 14.00 7.12 -18.13
N ARG A 477 13.36 5.96 -18.31
CA ARG A 477 13.58 5.09 -19.48
C ARG A 477 13.31 5.84 -20.77
N SER A 478 12.13 6.47 -20.88
CA SER A 478 11.73 7.23 -22.08
C SER A 478 12.63 8.45 -22.33
N ARG A 479 13.12 9.12 -21.28
CA ARG A 479 13.97 10.32 -21.40
C ARG A 479 15.45 10.01 -21.71
N LEU A 480 15.91 8.81 -21.41
CA LEU A 480 17.26 8.34 -21.73
C LEU A 480 17.33 7.60 -23.07
N GLU A 481 16.20 7.17 -23.61
CA GLU A 481 16.14 6.53 -24.91
C GLU A 481 16.31 7.60 -26.01
N PRO A 482 17.29 7.43 -26.92
CA PRO A 482 17.52 8.37 -27.99
C PRO A 482 16.32 8.40 -28.94
N ALA A 483 15.95 9.60 -29.41
CA ALA A 483 14.80 9.79 -30.29
C ALA A 483 14.97 9.13 -31.67
N GLU A 484 16.23 9.06 -32.14
CA GLU A 484 16.62 8.37 -33.35
C GLU A 484 17.33 7.07 -32.98
N PRO A 485 17.17 5.99 -33.76
CA PRO A 485 17.96 4.78 -33.59
C PRO A 485 19.45 5.12 -33.58
N LEU A 486 20.18 4.56 -32.62
CA LEU A 486 21.62 4.74 -32.55
C LEU A 486 22.27 4.26 -33.85
N PRO A 487 23.35 4.92 -34.31
CA PRO A 487 24.09 4.43 -35.45
C PRO A 487 24.55 3.00 -35.15
N THR A 488 24.19 2.07 -36.03
CA THR A 488 24.69 0.70 -35.96
C THR A 488 26.18 0.75 -36.24
N ASN A 489 27.01 0.77 -35.21
CA ASN A 489 28.47 0.75 -35.35
C ASN A 489 28.91 -0.67 -35.69
N THR A 490 28.63 -1.09 -36.93
CA THR A 490 28.94 -2.43 -37.45
C THR A 490 30.41 -2.61 -37.82
N HIS A 491 31.23 -1.57 -37.73
CA HIS A 491 32.63 -1.61 -38.16
C HIS A 491 33.62 -1.29 -37.04
N LEU A 492 33.13 -0.87 -35.87
CA LEU A 492 33.97 -0.53 -34.72
C LEU A 492 34.07 -1.73 -33.79
N LEU A 493 35.30 -2.06 -33.41
CA LEU A 493 35.58 -3.12 -32.46
C LEU A 493 36.46 -2.59 -31.33
N GLY A 494 35.99 -2.75 -30.09
CA GLY A 494 36.74 -2.36 -28.90
C GLY A 494 37.76 -3.43 -28.51
N PHE A 495 38.98 -3.01 -28.24
CA PHE A 495 40.07 -3.77 -27.63
C PHE A 495 40.45 -3.11 -26.30
N LYS A 496 41.28 -3.77 -25.49
CA LYS A 496 41.66 -3.25 -24.18
C LYS A 496 42.33 -1.86 -24.27
N ASN A 497 43.19 -1.65 -25.27
CA ASN A 497 43.96 -0.41 -25.46
C ASN A 497 43.31 0.63 -26.39
N CYS A 498 42.43 0.23 -27.31
CA CYS A 498 41.85 1.14 -28.30
C CYS A 498 40.54 0.61 -28.92
N VAL A 499 39.90 1.43 -29.75
CA VAL A 499 38.83 1.04 -30.68
C VAL A 499 39.38 1.06 -32.09
N VAL A 500 39.07 0.04 -32.88
CA VAL A 500 39.55 -0.08 -34.26
C VAL A 500 38.37 0.02 -35.22
N ASP A 501 38.47 0.86 -36.26
CA ASP A 501 37.59 0.78 -37.43
C ASP A 501 38.13 -0.31 -38.37
N LEU A 502 37.43 -1.43 -38.46
CA LEU A 502 37.91 -2.61 -39.18
C LEU A 502 37.97 -2.43 -40.70
N ARG A 503 37.35 -1.38 -41.25
CA ARG A 503 37.43 -1.08 -42.69
C ARG A 503 38.74 -0.40 -43.05
N THR A 504 39.25 0.46 -42.16
CA THR A 504 40.42 1.32 -42.40
C THR A 504 41.66 0.86 -41.63
N GLY A 505 41.47 0.11 -40.55
CA GLY A 505 42.50 -0.21 -39.56
C GLY A 505 42.85 0.96 -38.64
N GLU A 506 42.09 2.06 -38.67
CA GLU A 506 42.32 3.24 -37.85
C GLU A 506 42.06 2.94 -36.36
N GLN A 507 43.01 3.34 -35.51
CA GLN A 507 42.92 3.19 -34.06
C GLN A 507 42.48 4.51 -33.42
N MET A 508 41.45 4.45 -32.59
CA MET A 508 40.87 5.57 -31.87
C MET A 508 40.84 5.29 -30.37
N PRO A 509 40.87 6.32 -29.51
CA PRO A 509 40.61 6.13 -28.09
C PRO A 509 39.17 5.66 -27.86
N HIS A 510 38.92 4.99 -26.74
CA HIS A 510 37.56 4.65 -26.30
C HIS A 510 36.74 5.92 -26.10
N ARG A 511 35.51 5.92 -26.61
CA ARG A 511 34.58 7.04 -26.49
C ARG A 511 33.15 6.55 -26.28
N GLN A 512 32.39 7.31 -25.51
CA GLN A 512 30.99 7.00 -25.20
C GLN A 512 30.09 7.02 -26.43
N ASP A 513 30.37 7.92 -27.37
CA ASP A 513 29.59 8.11 -28.61
C ASP A 513 29.83 7.02 -29.66
N PHE A 514 30.71 6.05 -29.38
CA PHE A 514 30.81 4.81 -30.15
C PHE A 514 29.79 3.75 -29.71
N TYR A 515 29.08 3.94 -28.59
CA TYR A 515 28.01 3.05 -28.12
C TYR A 515 28.39 1.56 -28.02
N LEU A 516 29.69 1.27 -27.86
CA LEU A 516 30.19 -0.10 -27.73
C LEU A 516 29.77 -0.68 -26.38
N THR A 517 29.26 -1.92 -26.40
CA THR A 517 28.81 -2.65 -25.20
C THR A 517 29.77 -3.78 -24.79
N ASN A 518 30.76 -4.08 -25.63
CA ASN A 518 31.73 -5.15 -25.42
C ASN A 518 33.11 -4.72 -25.91
N ILE A 519 34.15 -5.30 -25.31
CA ILE A 519 35.54 -5.22 -25.78
C ILE A 519 36.14 -6.63 -25.83
N ILE A 520 37.14 -6.80 -26.70
CA ILE A 520 38.07 -7.91 -26.64
C ILE A 520 39.06 -7.61 -25.50
N PRO A 521 39.27 -8.52 -24.53
CA PRO A 521 40.11 -8.30 -23.35
C PRO A 521 41.62 -8.39 -23.66
N HIS A 522 42.03 -8.03 -24.87
CA HIS A 522 43.40 -8.06 -25.36
C HIS A 522 43.75 -6.75 -26.05
N ASP A 523 45.03 -6.42 -26.05
CA ASP A 523 45.53 -5.24 -26.77
C ASP A 523 45.57 -5.51 -28.28
N TYR A 524 45.15 -4.53 -29.07
CA TYR A 524 45.30 -4.55 -30.51
C TYR A 524 46.70 -4.10 -30.92
N GLU A 525 47.35 -4.89 -31.77
CA GLU A 525 48.64 -4.59 -32.37
C GLU A 525 48.54 -4.69 -33.90
N ALA A 526 48.52 -3.54 -34.57
CA ALA A 526 48.42 -3.47 -36.01
C ALA A 526 49.63 -4.16 -36.68
N ASN A 527 49.37 -4.95 -37.73
CA ASN A 527 50.39 -5.63 -38.54
C ASN A 527 51.31 -6.58 -37.76
N LYS A 528 50.88 -7.04 -36.57
CA LYS A 528 51.64 -8.03 -35.80
C LYS A 528 51.80 -9.32 -36.64
N PRO A 529 53.02 -9.85 -36.82
CA PRO A 529 53.20 -11.09 -37.56
C PRO A 529 52.50 -12.25 -36.84
N CYS A 530 51.99 -13.21 -37.62
CA CYS A 530 51.46 -14.45 -37.09
C CYS A 530 52.53 -15.14 -36.23
N PRO A 531 52.26 -15.50 -34.95
CA PRO A 531 53.23 -16.14 -34.09
C PRO A 531 53.83 -17.39 -34.76
N GLU A 532 55.16 -17.54 -34.73
CA GLU A 532 55.85 -18.62 -35.46
C GLU A 532 55.33 -20.01 -35.10
N VAL A 533 55.02 -20.24 -33.82
CA VAL A 533 54.44 -21.50 -33.33
C VAL A 533 53.07 -21.77 -33.96
N PHE A 534 52.24 -20.74 -34.11
CA PHE A 534 50.93 -20.87 -34.72
C PHE A 534 51.04 -21.05 -36.23
N LEU A 535 51.92 -20.29 -36.91
CA LEU A 535 52.18 -20.45 -38.34
C LEU A 535 52.71 -21.86 -38.66
N LYS A 536 53.61 -22.40 -37.83
CA LYS A 536 54.10 -23.78 -37.95
C LYS A 536 52.95 -24.78 -37.81
N PHE A 537 52.10 -24.60 -36.79
CA PHE A 537 50.90 -25.43 -36.62
C PHE A 537 49.99 -25.39 -37.86
N LEU A 538 49.74 -24.22 -38.43
CA LEU A 538 48.92 -24.07 -39.63
C LEU A 538 49.52 -24.80 -40.83
N ASN A 539 50.83 -24.63 -41.06
CA ASN A 539 51.54 -25.30 -42.14
C ASN A 539 51.53 -26.83 -42.00
N GLU A 540 51.76 -27.34 -40.79
CA GLU A 540 51.81 -28.79 -40.52
C GLU A 540 50.42 -29.44 -40.56
N SER A 541 49.39 -28.73 -40.12
CA SER A 541 48.02 -29.28 -40.01
C SER A 541 47.18 -29.08 -41.27
N PHE A 542 47.37 -27.97 -41.99
CA PHE A 542 46.49 -27.55 -43.10
C PHE A 542 47.24 -27.28 -44.41
N GLY A 543 48.58 -27.24 -44.41
CA GLY A 543 49.37 -26.88 -45.58
C GLY A 543 49.50 -25.36 -45.75
N SER A 544 50.64 -24.94 -46.32
CA SER A 544 50.98 -23.51 -46.52
C SER A 544 50.00 -22.78 -47.44
N GLU A 545 49.36 -23.51 -48.35
CA GLU A 545 48.38 -23.00 -49.30
C GLU A 545 47.07 -22.59 -48.65
N LEU A 546 46.73 -23.14 -47.48
CA LEU A 546 45.50 -22.80 -46.75
C LEU A 546 45.69 -21.69 -45.72
N VAL A 547 46.93 -21.23 -45.46
CA VAL A 547 47.22 -20.20 -44.45
C VAL A 547 46.46 -18.90 -44.72
N GLU A 548 46.44 -18.43 -45.97
CA GLU A 548 45.72 -17.20 -46.34
C GLU A 548 44.20 -17.38 -46.28
N VAL A 549 43.70 -18.58 -46.60
CA VAL A 549 42.27 -18.91 -46.48
C VAL A 549 41.84 -18.90 -45.01
N ILE A 550 42.64 -19.52 -44.14
CA ILE A 550 42.41 -19.54 -42.69
C ILE A 550 42.48 -18.12 -42.12
N ARG A 551 43.44 -17.30 -42.55
CA ARG A 551 43.56 -15.89 -42.12
C ARG A 551 42.32 -15.07 -42.53
N ALA A 552 41.90 -15.18 -43.80
CA ALA A 552 40.71 -14.49 -44.28
C ALA A 552 39.47 -14.92 -43.47
N PHE A 553 39.35 -16.22 -43.21
CA PHE A 553 38.24 -16.77 -42.46
C PHE A 553 38.23 -16.33 -40.98
N THR A 554 39.37 -16.40 -40.27
CA THR A 554 39.43 -15.96 -38.87
C THR A 554 39.22 -14.46 -38.72
N SER A 555 39.62 -13.67 -39.72
CA SER A 555 39.30 -12.24 -39.80
C SER A 555 37.79 -11.98 -39.86
N MET A 556 37.00 -12.87 -40.48
CA MET A 556 35.53 -12.72 -40.54
C MET A 556 34.85 -12.88 -39.17
N PHE A 557 35.50 -13.53 -38.19
CA PHE A 557 34.96 -13.57 -36.82
C PHE A 557 35.13 -12.24 -36.08
N LEU A 558 36.08 -11.41 -36.52
CA LEU A 558 36.34 -10.11 -35.93
C LEU A 558 35.55 -8.99 -36.63
N ASP A 559 35.26 -9.14 -37.93
CA ASP A 559 34.54 -8.15 -38.74
C ASP A 559 33.01 -8.31 -38.65
N PRO A 560 32.28 -7.38 -38.00
CA PRO A 560 30.83 -7.43 -37.90
C PRO A 560 30.09 -7.18 -39.23
N THR A 561 30.83 -6.88 -40.31
CA THR A 561 30.30 -6.74 -41.67
C THR A 561 30.72 -7.83 -42.63
N ALA A 562 31.41 -8.85 -42.13
CA ALA A 562 31.65 -10.05 -42.89
C ALA A 562 30.32 -10.65 -43.38
N PRO A 563 30.25 -11.21 -44.61
CA PRO A 563 29.04 -11.86 -45.11
C PRO A 563 28.75 -13.12 -44.28
N TYR A 564 27.91 -12.95 -43.26
CA TYR A 564 27.42 -14.03 -42.41
C TYR A 564 26.60 -15.04 -43.21
N GLY A 565 26.60 -16.31 -42.77
CA GLY A 565 25.94 -17.43 -43.47
C GLY A 565 26.89 -18.38 -44.18
N ARG A 566 28.20 -18.19 -44.05
CA ARG A 566 29.23 -19.17 -44.41
C ARG A 566 29.91 -19.66 -43.14
N PHE A 567 30.10 -20.97 -43.01
CA PHE A 567 30.86 -21.58 -41.92
C PHE A 567 31.99 -22.42 -42.50
N PRO A 568 33.17 -22.46 -41.86
CA PRO A 568 34.27 -23.29 -42.30
C PRO A 568 33.90 -24.73 -41.96
N HIS A 569 34.02 -25.64 -42.92
CA HIS A 569 33.94 -27.06 -42.60
C HIS A 569 35.34 -27.65 -42.67
N LEU A 570 35.97 -27.81 -41.52
CA LEU A 570 37.28 -28.45 -41.42
C LEU A 570 37.06 -29.97 -41.49
N ILE A 571 37.50 -30.61 -42.58
CA ILE A 571 37.37 -32.05 -42.81
C ILE A 571 38.76 -32.68 -42.82
N GLY A 572 38.95 -33.78 -42.10
CA GLY A 572 40.22 -34.51 -42.08
C GLY A 572 40.28 -35.55 -40.97
N LEU A 573 41.36 -36.33 -40.95
CA LEU A 573 41.60 -37.39 -39.97
C LEU A 573 41.64 -36.86 -38.52
N SER A 574 41.34 -37.73 -37.56
CA SER A 574 41.51 -37.40 -36.13
C SER A 574 42.96 -36.99 -35.84
N GLY A 575 43.16 -36.00 -34.96
CA GLY A 575 44.48 -35.45 -34.64
C GLY A 575 45.04 -34.44 -35.66
N GLY A 576 44.37 -34.18 -36.78
CA GLY A 576 44.82 -33.21 -37.79
C GLY A 576 44.61 -31.73 -37.44
N GLY A 577 44.73 -31.34 -36.17
CA GLY A 577 44.67 -29.93 -35.74
C GLY A 577 43.31 -29.22 -35.76
N LYS A 578 42.26 -29.83 -36.34
CA LYS A 578 40.92 -29.20 -36.50
C LYS A 578 40.32 -28.63 -35.21
N GLY A 579 40.35 -29.40 -34.12
CA GLY A 579 39.83 -28.97 -32.81
C GLY A 579 40.78 -28.08 -32.02
N THR A 580 41.99 -27.82 -32.53
CA THR A 580 42.92 -26.83 -31.97
C THR A 580 42.72 -25.47 -32.65
N LEU A 581 42.28 -25.46 -33.92
CA LEU A 581 41.98 -24.24 -34.67
C LEU A 581 40.60 -23.66 -34.33
N GLY A 582 39.59 -24.52 -34.14
CA GLY A 582 38.25 -24.13 -33.66
C GLY A 582 38.20 -24.14 -32.15
#